data_AF-A0A1F9MC51-F1
#
_entry.id   AF-A0A1F9MC51-F1
#
_cell.length_a   1.000
_cell.length_b   1.000
_cell.length_c   1.000
_cell.angle_alpha   90.00
_cell.angle_beta   90.00
_cell.angle_gamma   90.00
#
_symmetry.space_group_name_H-M   'P 1'
#
loop_
_entity.id
_entity.type
_entity.pdbx_description
1 polymer ?
#
loop_
_entity_poly.entity_id
_entity_poly.type
_entity_poly.pdbx_seq_one_letter_code
_entity_poly.pdbx_strand_id
1 'polypeptide(L)' 'MNTTSNTICFGLNRKTDEDSLVLFLRKIATDRLLNTLVPRLAEKEIIEALDLFTGLMKKHLSKQEYHQLFLADEP' A
#
# COMPACT_ATOMS: atom_id res chain seq x y z
N MET A 1 12.84 26.78 2.64
CA MET A 1 12.44 26.01 1.44
C MET A 1 12.78 24.56 1.70
N ASN A 2 11.83 23.73 2.16
CA ASN A 2 12.09 22.31 2.35
C ASN A 2 11.66 21.57 1.09
N THR A 3 12.65 21.18 0.29
CA THR A 3 12.48 20.35 -0.91
C THR A 3 12.00 18.97 -0.47
N THR A 4 10.68 18.75 -0.47
CA THR A 4 10.11 17.41 -0.41
C THR A 4 10.40 16.72 -1.74
N SER A 5 11.60 16.16 -1.84
CA SER A 5 12.02 15.36 -2.99
C SER A 5 10.97 14.27 -3.22
N ASN A 6 10.22 14.37 -4.33
CA ASN A 6 9.20 13.41 -4.77
C ASN A 6 9.85 12.11 -5.33
N THR A 7 11.02 11.77 -4.81
CA THR A 7 11.91 10.74 -5.34
C THR A 7 11.76 9.48 -4.50
N ILE A 8 11.43 8.38 -5.16
CA ILE A 8 11.41 7.05 -4.54
C ILE A 8 12.85 6.53 -4.56
N CYS A 9 13.38 6.21 -3.38
CA CYS A 9 14.72 5.67 -3.20
C CYS A 9 14.70 4.59 -2.11
N PHE A 10 15.21 3.40 -2.43
CA PHE A 10 15.28 2.25 -1.51
C PHE A 10 16.73 1.85 -1.24
N GLY A 11 17.02 1.35 -0.04
CA GLY A 11 18.30 0.74 0.34
C GLY A 11 19.30 1.67 1.01
N LEU A 12 18.93 2.92 1.33
CA LEU A 12 19.80 3.87 2.03
C LEU A 12 19.69 3.76 3.55
N ASN A 13 18.47 3.82 4.07
CA ASN A 13 18.16 3.63 5.49
C ASN A 13 16.66 3.37 5.67
N ARG A 14 16.29 2.85 6.84
CA ARG A 14 14.92 2.46 7.16
C ARG A 14 13.90 3.58 6.98
N LYS A 15 14.22 4.81 7.43
CA LYS A 15 13.29 5.94 7.35
C LYS A 15 13.03 6.34 5.90
N THR A 16 14.08 6.41 5.08
CA THR A 16 13.97 6.69 3.65
C THR A 16 13.18 5.60 2.93
N ASP A 17 13.37 4.33 3.29
CA ASP A 17 12.62 3.23 2.70
C ASP A 17 11.12 3.31 3.04
N GLU A 18 10.77 3.66 4.28
CA GLU A 18 9.39 3.86 4.71
C GLU A 18 8.72 5.02 3.95
N ASP A 19 9.42 6.17 3.83
CA ASP A 19 8.90 7.32 3.09
C ASP A 19 8.71 7.01 1.59
N SER A 20 9.67 6.30 1.01
CA SER A 20 9.60 5.82 -0.38
C SER A 20 8.46 4.85 -0.61
N LEU A 21 8.23 3.93 0.34
CA LEU A 21 7.12 2.97 0.25
C LEU A 21 5.76 3.67 0.31
N VAL A 22 5.61 4.69 1.16
CA VAL A 22 4.38 5.51 1.20
C VAL A 22 4.14 6.20 -0.14
N LEU A 23 5.17 6.83 -0.73
CA LEU A 23 5.05 7.48 -2.04
C LEU A 23 4.73 6.48 -3.15
N PHE A 24 5.35 5.30 -3.12
CA PHE A 24 5.11 4.24 -4.08
C PHE A 24 3.66 3.74 -4.02
N LEU A 25 3.15 3.41 -2.82
CA LEU A 25 1.77 2.95 -2.63
C LEU A 25 0.74 4.02 -3.07
N ARG A 26 1.00 5.30 -2.79
CA ARG A 26 0.15 6.41 -3.26
C ARG A 26 0.08 6.49 -4.79
N LYS A 27 1.18 6.25 -5.49
CA LYS A 27 1.19 6.21 -6.97
C LYS A 27 0.42 5.01 -7.51
N ILE A 28 0.52 3.86 -6.83
CA ILE A 28 -0.24 2.67 -7.18
C ILE A 28 -1.75 2.90 -7.03
N ALA A 29 -2.16 3.48 -5.91
CA ALA A 29 -3.56 3.68 -5.54
C ALA A 29 -4.27 4.82 -6.30
N THR A 30 -3.74 5.27 -7.44
CA THR A 30 -4.42 6.27 -8.26
C THR A 30 -5.49 5.61 -9.13
N ASP A 31 -6.68 6.21 -9.22
CA ASP A 31 -7.79 5.68 -10.03
C ASP A 31 -7.37 5.37 -11.46
N ARG A 32 -6.56 6.25 -12.06
CA ARG A 32 -6.06 6.07 -13.43
C ARG A 32 -5.23 4.80 -13.58
N LEU A 33 -4.32 4.54 -12.64
CA LEU A 33 -3.48 3.34 -12.71
C LEU A 33 -4.30 2.10 -12.40
N LEU A 34 -5.12 2.11 -11.34
CA LEU A 34 -5.94 0.98 -10.94
C LEU A 34 -6.91 0.56 -12.04
N ASN A 35 -7.60 1.52 -12.67
CA ASN A 35 -8.51 1.26 -13.80
C ASN A 35 -7.79 0.71 -15.05
N THR A 36 -6.47 0.89 -15.15
CA THR A 36 -5.67 0.35 -16.26
C THR A 36 -5.07 -1.01 -15.91
N LEU A 37 -4.56 -1.17 -14.68
CA LEU A 37 -3.80 -2.33 -14.24
C LEU A 37 -4.71 -3.49 -13.82
N VAL A 38 -5.72 -3.23 -12.99
CA VAL A 38 -6.56 -4.28 -12.41
C VAL A 38 -7.24 -5.15 -13.48
N PRO A 39 -7.81 -4.61 -14.58
CA PRO A 39 -8.40 -5.45 -15.63
C PRO A 39 -7.41 -6.34 -16.39
N ARG A 40 -6.10 -6.10 -16.25
CA ARG A 40 -5.04 -6.87 -16.91
C ARG A 40 -4.49 -8.00 -16.06
N LEU A 41 -4.82 -8.03 -14.76
CA LEU A 41 -4.36 -9.07 -13.86
C LEU A 41 -5.13 -10.37 -14.11
N ALA A 42 -4.41 -11.49 -14.13
CA ALA A 42 -5.01 -12.79 -14.07
C ALA A 42 -5.64 -13.02 -12.69
N GLU A 43 -6.61 -13.93 -12.59
CA GLU A 43 -7.27 -14.29 -11.33
C GLU A 43 -6.28 -14.63 -10.22
N LYS A 44 -5.25 -15.42 -10.55
CA LYS A 44 -4.14 -15.75 -9.65
C LYS A 44 -3.45 -14.50 -9.09
N GLU A 45 -3.15 -13.52 -9.94
CA GLU A 45 -2.42 -12.31 -9.55
C GLU A 45 -3.27 -11.41 -8.64
N ILE A 46 -4.60 -11.39 -8.85
CA ILE A 46 -5.55 -10.71 -7.97
C ILE A 46 -5.51 -11.32 -6.56
N ILE A 47 -5.54 -12.65 -6.46
CA ILE A 47 -5.47 -13.36 -5.19
C ILE A 47 -4.12 -13.14 -4.50
N GLU A 48 -3.00 -13.24 -5.23
CA GLU A 48 -1.66 -12.98 -4.68
C GLU A 48 -1.51 -11.57 -4.11
N ALA A 49 -2.06 -10.55 -4.80
CA ALA A 49 -2.07 -9.19 -4.30
C ALA A 49 -2.90 -9.05 -3.02
N LEU A 50 -4.11 -9.63 -3.00
CA LEU A 50 -4.97 -9.63 -1.82
C LEU A 50 -4.29 -10.32 -0.63
N ASP A 51 -3.69 -11.49 -0.84
CA ASP A 51 -3.01 -12.24 0.21
C ASP A 51 -1.81 -11.46 0.79
N LEU A 52 -1.04 -10.78 -0.06
CA LEU A 52 0.07 -9.94 0.38
C LEU A 52 -0.42 -8.80 1.31
N PHE A 53 -1.36 -7.99 0.85
CA PHE A 53 -1.82 -6.84 1.64
C PHE A 53 -2.59 -7.26 2.89
N THR A 54 -3.48 -8.25 2.78
CA THR A 54 -4.23 -8.75 3.95
C THR A 54 -3.32 -9.46 4.94
N GLY A 55 -2.30 -10.18 4.48
CA GLY A 55 -1.29 -10.80 5.33
C GLY A 55 -0.49 -9.77 6.13
N LEU A 56 -0.06 -8.67 5.48
CA LEU A 56 0.63 -7.56 6.17
C LEU A 56 -0.28 -6.92 7.23
N MET A 57 -1.54 -6.64 6.89
CA MET A 57 -2.49 -6.06 7.84
C MET A 57 -2.73 -6.99 9.04
N LYS A 58 -3.00 -8.28 8.81
CA LYS A 58 -3.22 -9.25 9.90
C LYS A 58 -2.00 -9.40 10.82
N LYS A 59 -0.79 -9.26 10.28
CA LYS A 59 0.46 -9.39 11.04
C LYS A 59 0.76 -8.15 11.89
N HIS A 60 0.36 -6.97 11.43
CA HIS A 60 0.81 -5.70 12.00
C HIS A 60 -0.29 -4.86 12.63
N LEU A 61 -1.57 -5.15 12.36
CA LEU A 61 -2.72 -4.49 12.97
C LEU A 61 -3.38 -5.41 13.98
N SER A 62 -3.80 -4.85 15.11
CA SER A 62 -4.77 -5.49 15.99
C SER A 62 -6.13 -5.63 15.29
N LYS A 63 -7.01 -6.46 15.86
CA LYS A 63 -8.38 -6.60 15.36
C LYS A 63 -9.09 -5.24 15.30
N GLN A 64 -8.96 -4.43 16.35
CA GLN A 64 -9.58 -3.10 16.39
C GLN A 64 -9.05 -2.19 15.27
N GLU A 65 -7.73 -2.12 15.08
CA GLU A 65 -7.13 -1.32 14.01
C GLU A 65 -7.56 -1.79 12.62
N TYR A 66 -7.67 -3.09 12.39
CA TYR A 66 -8.15 -3.62 11.12
C TYR A 66 -9.59 -3.18 10.80
N HIS A 67 -10.50 -3.30 11.78
CA HIS A 67 -11.90 -2.88 11.62
C HIS A 67 -12.00 -1.36 11.37
N GLN A 68 -11.31 -0.55 12.18
CA GLN A 68 -11.40 0.90 12.11
C GLN A 68 -10.69 1.49 10.88
N LEU A 69 -9.50 1.01 10.55
CA LEU A 69 -8.66 1.63 9.52
C LEU A 69 -8.90 1.07 8.12
N PHE A 70 -9.25 -0.21 8.00
CA PHE A 70 -9.41 -0.87 6.69
C PHE A 70 -10.88 -1.11 6.32
N LEU A 71 -11.68 -1.64 7.25
CA LEU A 71 -13.10 -1.87 6.99
C LEU A 71 -13.96 -0.62 7.16
N ALA A 72 -13.39 0.45 7.73
CA ALA A 72 -14.11 1.67 8.11
C ALA A 72 -15.37 1.38 8.95
N ASP A 73 -15.30 0.33 9.77
CA ASP A 73 -16.36 -0.10 10.67
C ASP A 73 -16.23 0.66 12.00
N GLU A 74 -17.36 1.06 12.59
CA GLU A 74 -17.33 1.66 13.93
C GLU A 74 -17.10 0.57 14.99
N PRO A 75 -16.31 0.84 16.04
CA PRO A 75 -15.89 -0.15 17.04
C PRO A 75 -17.03 -0.71 17.89
#